data_AF-A0A3C0B161-F1
#
_entry.id   AF-A0A3C0B161-F1
#
_cell.length_a   1.000
_cell.length_b   1.000
_cell.length_c   1.000
_cell.angle_alpha   90.00
_cell.angle_beta   90.00
_cell.angle_gamma   90.00
#
_symmetry.space_group_name_H-M   'P 1'
#
loop_
_entity.id
_entity.type
_entity.pdbx_description
1 polymer ?
#
loop_
_entity_poly.entity_id
_entity_poly.type
_entity_poly.pdbx_seq_one_letter_code
_entity_poly.pdbx_strand_id
1 'polypeptide(L)'
;MKQLQKLYPHALVLVGFVLISLIYFYPVLQGKQISQSDIVQYTGMAKEQNDFRASDHQEPFWTNSAFGGMPTYQLGAKYPHDYIGMIDDAIRFLPRPADYLFLYFLGFYGLLLVLKIDPLKAFFGALAFGFSTYLIIILGVGHNAKAHAIGYMPLVIAGFILVFQKKYIWGGLLTMFAVALEINANHFQMTYYLLMFLLVLSGYFIYLAIKEKEFKSLLTSFGVLAVAGIFAIGANATNLLATAEYAKFSTRGKSELTLNPDGSKITGNSALSREYITEYSYGIAESFNLIAPRLFGGGNSEKLNSDSSVYKFMTQYGASPEEAQQFTENYGFTYWGKQPIVAAPAYIGIVIFFLGILGLYHDKRKIKYVFLAGALFSLVLSWGKNLSVVTDFFIDFVPMYDKFRAVSSIQVILELCFPVLAIMGFQSFFTQEIEKQWTSLWKASATVFGLIIGLFLIRSSFDFEGQLDDQLLQMFSQGQDKAFGTGFIDALIEDRKSLYAADLLRSGFFILIVAGVLWLFVKNKLAQNTTIILVGLVMLFDLVLVDKNYVDADAFVSKREVEVPFQETPADVQILQDTTHYRVFEVDGNLSSARASYFHKSIGGYSA
;
A
#
# COMPACT_ATOMS: atom_id res chain seq x y z
N MET A 1 9.25 -31.06 -27.17
CA MET A 1 7.83 -30.64 -27.36
C MET A 1 6.98 -30.76 -26.08
N LYS A 2 6.91 -31.89 -25.35
CA LYS A 2 6.07 -32.03 -24.14
C LYS A 2 6.44 -31.11 -22.94
N GLN A 3 7.72 -30.74 -22.78
CA GLN A 3 8.13 -29.79 -21.73
C GLN A 3 7.78 -28.33 -22.09
N LEU A 4 7.87 -27.96 -23.38
CA LEU A 4 7.47 -26.63 -23.88
C LEU A 4 5.95 -26.38 -23.71
N GLN A 5 5.12 -27.42 -23.88
CA GLN A 5 3.68 -27.33 -23.62
C GLN A 5 3.33 -26.96 -22.17
N LYS A 6 4.18 -27.31 -21.20
CA LYS A 6 3.99 -26.94 -19.78
C LYS A 6 4.35 -25.49 -19.50
N LEU A 7 5.24 -24.89 -20.30
CA LEU A 7 5.67 -23.49 -20.16
C LEU A 7 4.73 -22.51 -20.85
N TYR A 8 3.99 -22.97 -21.86
CA TYR A 8 3.05 -22.17 -22.62
C TYR A 8 2.05 -21.34 -21.77
N PRO A 9 1.33 -21.91 -20.77
CA PRO A 9 0.40 -21.10 -19.96
C PRO A 9 1.12 -20.02 -19.16
N HIS A 10 2.35 -20.27 -18.70
CA HIS A 10 3.15 -19.29 -17.96
C HIS A 10 3.64 -18.16 -18.88
N ALA A 11 4.03 -18.47 -20.12
CA ALA A 11 4.38 -17.46 -21.11
C ALA A 11 3.19 -16.54 -21.44
N LEU A 12 1.99 -17.11 -21.63
CA LEU A 12 0.77 -16.32 -21.84
C LEU A 12 0.45 -15.42 -20.64
N VAL A 13 0.64 -15.93 -19.42
CA VAL A 13 0.46 -15.14 -18.20
C VAL A 13 1.42 -13.96 -18.15
N LEU A 14 2.70 -14.17 -18.44
CA LEU A 14 3.70 -13.09 -18.46
C LEU A 14 3.38 -12.02 -19.51
N VAL A 15 2.99 -12.43 -20.72
CA VAL A 15 2.53 -11.49 -21.76
C VAL A 15 1.29 -10.74 -21.29
N GLY A 16 0.34 -11.43 -20.66
CA GLY A 16 -0.85 -10.82 -20.07
C GLY A 16 -0.53 -9.76 -19.02
N PHE A 17 0.41 -10.04 -18.11
CA PHE A 17 0.87 -9.07 -17.10
C PHE A 17 1.50 -7.83 -17.73
N VAL A 18 2.38 -8.01 -18.71
CA VAL A 18 2.97 -6.89 -19.45
C VAL A 18 1.89 -6.03 -20.10
N LEU A 19 0.96 -6.65 -20.82
CA LEU A 19 -0.10 -5.93 -21.52
C LEU A 19 -1.02 -5.19 -20.54
N ILE A 20 -1.45 -5.84 -19.46
CA ILE A 20 -2.38 -5.23 -18.50
C ILE A 20 -1.73 -4.07 -17.76
N SER A 21 -0.48 -4.20 -17.31
CA SER A 21 0.24 -3.11 -16.65
C SER A 21 0.39 -1.90 -17.57
N LEU A 22 0.73 -2.12 -18.85
CA LEU A 22 0.84 -1.05 -19.85
C LEU A 22 -0.51 -0.46 -20.25
N ILE A 23 -1.59 -1.24 -20.31
CA ILE A 23 -2.93 -0.74 -20.62
C ILE A 23 -3.44 0.16 -19.48
N TYR A 24 -3.23 -0.25 -18.24
CA TYR A 24 -3.66 0.53 -17.08
C TYR A 24 -2.93 1.88 -17.02
N PHE A 25 -1.61 1.87 -17.20
CA PHE A 25 -0.78 3.07 -17.25
C PHE A 25 -0.44 3.50 -18.68
N TYR A 26 -1.39 3.42 -19.61
CA TYR A 26 -1.14 3.70 -21.04
C TYR A 26 -0.46 5.04 -21.37
N PRO A 27 -0.59 6.14 -20.58
CA PRO A 27 0.14 7.37 -20.88
C PRO A 27 1.66 7.22 -20.91
N VAL A 28 2.22 6.20 -20.25
CA VAL A 28 3.68 5.89 -20.32
C VAL A 28 4.12 5.52 -21.74
N LEU A 29 3.24 4.94 -22.55
CA LEU A 29 3.49 4.62 -23.96
C LEU A 29 3.52 5.88 -24.83
N GLN A 30 2.99 6.99 -24.32
CA GLN A 30 3.01 8.30 -24.98
C GLN A 30 4.22 9.15 -24.55
N GLY A 31 5.13 8.58 -23.75
CA GLY A 31 6.28 9.30 -23.20
C GLY A 31 5.92 10.26 -22.05
N LYS A 32 4.69 10.19 -21.52
CA LYS A 32 4.28 10.90 -20.30
C LYS A 32 4.76 10.16 -19.05
N GLN A 33 4.83 10.88 -17.93
CA GLN A 33 5.20 10.33 -16.63
C GLN A 33 4.18 10.77 -15.59
N ILE A 34 3.94 9.92 -14.59
CA ILE A 34 3.03 10.25 -13.50
C ILE A 34 3.67 11.32 -12.60
N SER A 35 2.91 12.36 -12.27
CA SER A 35 3.33 13.37 -11.30
C SER A 35 3.14 12.81 -9.89
N GLN A 36 4.24 12.58 -9.18
CA GLN A 36 4.28 11.95 -7.86
C GLN A 36 4.86 12.94 -6.86
N SER A 37 4.10 13.28 -5.80
CA SER A 37 4.54 14.26 -4.79
C SER A 37 5.89 13.91 -4.18
N ASP A 38 6.10 12.64 -3.85
CA ASP A 38 7.32 12.19 -3.19
C ASP A 38 8.52 12.23 -4.14
N ILE A 39 8.31 11.97 -5.42
CA ILE A 39 9.37 12.05 -6.43
C ILE A 39 9.73 13.50 -6.74
N VAL A 40 8.77 14.42 -6.72
CA VAL A 40 9.06 15.86 -6.79
C VAL A 40 9.97 16.28 -5.64
N GLN A 41 9.64 15.89 -4.40
CA GLN A 41 10.47 16.20 -3.24
C GLN A 41 11.85 15.54 -3.30
N TYR A 42 11.90 14.25 -3.65
CA TYR A 42 13.17 13.52 -3.82
C TYR A 42 14.07 14.17 -4.90
N THR A 43 13.48 14.62 -6.00
CA THR A 43 14.21 15.31 -7.09
C THR A 43 14.83 16.62 -6.58
N GLY A 44 14.13 17.34 -5.70
CA GLY A 44 14.67 18.48 -4.94
C GLY A 44 15.90 18.11 -4.11
N MET A 45 15.76 17.07 -3.28
CA MET A 45 16.82 16.62 -2.37
C MET A 45 18.07 16.11 -3.10
N ALA A 46 17.88 15.36 -4.18
CA ALA A 46 18.96 14.67 -4.90
C ALA A 46 19.63 15.53 -5.97
N LYS A 47 19.20 16.78 -6.19
CA LYS A 47 19.66 17.62 -7.30
C LYS A 47 21.18 17.81 -7.32
N GLU A 48 21.77 18.28 -6.22
CA GLU A 48 23.23 18.50 -6.13
C GLU A 48 24.01 17.19 -6.39
N GLN A 49 23.57 16.08 -5.80
CA GLN A 49 24.18 14.77 -6.01
C GLN A 49 24.13 14.34 -7.48
N ASN A 50 22.97 14.49 -8.12
CA ASN A 50 22.76 14.08 -9.50
C ASN A 50 23.56 14.95 -10.47
N ASP A 51 23.62 16.26 -10.23
CA ASP A 51 24.41 17.19 -11.04
C ASP A 51 25.90 16.89 -10.92
N PHE A 52 26.42 16.74 -9.70
CA PHE A 52 27.82 16.38 -9.44
C PHE A 52 28.17 15.04 -10.11
N ARG A 53 27.31 14.04 -10.01
CA ARG A 53 27.49 12.75 -10.68
C ARG A 53 27.55 12.90 -12.21
N ALA A 54 26.74 13.80 -12.77
CA ALA A 54 26.69 14.04 -14.20
C ALA A 54 27.92 14.80 -14.72
N SER A 55 28.44 15.78 -13.97
CA SER A 55 29.60 16.61 -14.36
C SER A 55 30.94 15.94 -14.07
N ASP A 56 31.10 15.34 -12.89
CA ASP A 56 32.40 14.88 -12.39
C ASP A 56 32.60 13.37 -12.59
N HIS A 57 31.54 12.66 -13.00
CA HIS A 57 31.53 11.20 -13.19
C HIS A 57 31.96 10.42 -11.93
N GLN A 58 31.69 10.99 -10.76
CA GLN A 58 31.96 10.38 -9.44
C GLN A 58 30.70 10.39 -8.59
N GLU A 59 30.59 9.40 -7.69
CA GLU A 59 29.48 9.34 -6.75
C GLU A 59 29.78 10.18 -5.51
N PRO A 60 29.00 11.24 -5.22
CA PRO A 60 29.16 12.00 -3.98
C PRO A 60 28.44 11.29 -2.84
N PHE A 61 29.13 11.10 -1.71
CA PHE A 61 28.57 10.55 -0.48
C PHE A 61 28.05 11.61 0.51
N TRP A 62 28.11 12.87 0.11
CA TRP A 62 27.65 14.03 0.88
C TRP A 62 26.95 15.04 -0.03
N THR A 63 25.84 15.59 0.42
CA THR A 63 25.15 16.73 -0.21
C THR A 63 25.16 17.91 0.76
N ASN A 64 25.33 19.12 0.25
CA ASN A 64 25.19 20.37 0.99
C ASN A 64 23.80 20.98 0.80
N SER A 65 23.01 20.51 -0.15
CA SER A 65 21.78 21.18 -0.58
C SER A 65 20.60 20.99 0.38
N ALA A 66 20.63 19.97 1.23
CA ALA A 66 19.52 19.60 2.11
C ALA A 66 19.93 19.46 3.58
N PHE A 67 19.03 19.85 4.49
CA PHE A 67 19.18 19.79 5.96
C PHE A 67 20.47 20.40 6.50
N GLY A 68 21.00 21.45 5.84
CA GLY A 68 22.30 22.03 6.20
C GLY A 68 23.51 21.17 5.82
N GLY A 69 23.28 20.04 5.16
CA GLY A 69 24.28 19.08 4.71
C GLY A 69 24.03 17.70 5.34
N MET A 70 24.03 16.66 4.51
CA MET A 70 23.80 15.29 4.96
C MET A 70 24.47 14.25 4.04
N PRO A 71 24.69 13.02 4.52
CA PRO A 71 25.11 11.92 3.66
C PRO A 71 24.05 11.59 2.59
N THR A 72 24.49 11.21 1.38
CA THR A 72 23.58 10.86 0.27
C THR A 72 23.04 9.43 0.35
N TYR A 73 23.31 8.70 1.44
CA TYR A 73 22.98 7.28 1.58
C TYR A 73 21.49 6.98 1.36
N GLN A 74 20.60 7.87 1.79
CA GLN A 74 19.15 7.79 1.59
C GLN A 74 18.63 8.62 0.40
N LEU A 75 19.54 9.22 -0.38
CA LEU A 75 19.24 10.05 -1.55
C LEU A 75 19.55 9.33 -2.88
N GLY A 76 19.71 8.00 -2.84
CA GLY A 76 20.00 7.20 -4.04
C GLY A 76 21.49 7.18 -4.40
N ALA A 77 22.36 7.15 -3.38
CA ALA A 77 23.77 6.86 -3.54
C ALA A 77 23.99 5.53 -4.27
N LYS A 78 24.85 5.54 -5.31
CA LYS A 78 25.20 4.34 -6.08
C LYS A 78 26.48 3.71 -5.54
N TYR A 79 26.36 2.48 -5.05
CA TYR A 79 27.52 1.71 -4.59
C TYR A 79 28.09 0.85 -5.74
N PRO A 80 29.41 0.67 -5.84
CA PRO A 80 30.01 -0.27 -6.77
C PRO A 80 29.49 -1.70 -6.55
N HIS A 81 29.39 -2.47 -7.64
CA HIS A 81 29.01 -3.89 -7.59
C HIS A 81 27.62 -4.19 -7.01
N ASP A 82 26.66 -3.27 -7.18
CA ASP A 82 25.25 -3.53 -6.86
C ASP A 82 24.59 -4.50 -7.86
N TYR A 83 24.99 -5.77 -7.79
CA TYR A 83 24.44 -6.81 -8.67
C TYR A 83 22.98 -7.13 -8.38
N ILE A 84 22.52 -6.90 -7.15
CA ILE A 84 21.10 -7.11 -6.79
C ILE A 84 20.24 -6.04 -7.46
N GLY A 85 20.66 -4.77 -7.43
CA GLY A 85 20.05 -3.70 -8.20
C GLY A 85 20.01 -3.99 -9.71
N MET A 86 21.09 -4.54 -10.28
CA MET A 86 21.09 -4.94 -11.70
C MET A 86 20.07 -6.05 -12.02
N ILE A 87 19.90 -7.03 -11.13
CA ILE A 87 18.88 -8.09 -11.29
C ILE A 87 17.49 -7.48 -11.18
N ASP A 88 17.29 -6.58 -10.22
CA ASP A 88 16.04 -5.88 -10.03
C ASP A 88 15.63 -5.06 -11.26
N ASP A 89 16.54 -4.26 -11.83
CA ASP A 89 16.30 -3.50 -13.05
C ASP A 89 15.96 -4.42 -14.25
N ALA A 90 16.58 -5.60 -14.32
CA ALA A 90 16.26 -6.58 -15.36
C ALA A 90 14.85 -7.17 -15.19
N ILE A 91 14.37 -7.35 -13.96
CA ILE A 91 13.00 -7.79 -13.66
C ILE A 91 12.00 -6.67 -14.00
N ARG A 92 12.33 -5.43 -13.61
CA ARG A 92 11.50 -4.23 -13.77
C ARG A 92 11.77 -3.50 -15.10
N PHE A 93 11.74 -4.22 -16.21
CA PHE A 93 12.09 -3.68 -17.53
C PHE A 93 11.05 -2.73 -18.16
N LEU A 94 9.87 -2.59 -17.56
CA LEU A 94 8.79 -1.71 -18.06
C LEU A 94 8.99 -0.25 -17.61
N PRO A 95 8.34 0.73 -18.27
CA PRO A 95 8.36 2.11 -17.79
C PRO A 95 7.59 2.25 -16.47
N ARG A 96 8.08 3.10 -15.57
CA ARG A 96 7.38 3.43 -14.31
C ARG A 96 6.06 4.17 -14.57
N PRO A 97 4.98 3.87 -13.81
CA PRO A 97 4.88 2.91 -12.71
C PRO A 97 4.42 1.49 -13.14
N ALA A 98 4.38 1.19 -14.44
CA ALA A 98 3.92 -0.11 -14.95
C ALA A 98 4.84 -1.27 -14.57
N ASP A 99 6.12 -1.01 -14.31
CA ASP A 99 7.09 -1.98 -13.79
C ASP A 99 6.74 -2.50 -12.40
N TYR A 100 6.34 -1.63 -11.47
CA TYR A 100 5.92 -2.05 -10.12
C TYR A 100 4.63 -2.86 -10.16
N LEU A 101 3.65 -2.46 -10.97
CA LEU A 101 2.42 -3.24 -11.13
C LEU A 101 2.70 -4.62 -11.75
N PHE A 102 3.60 -4.68 -12.73
CA PHE A 102 4.09 -5.96 -13.27
C PHE A 102 4.78 -6.81 -12.20
N LEU A 103 5.61 -6.19 -11.36
CA LEU A 103 6.29 -6.88 -10.26
C LEU A 103 5.29 -7.46 -9.24
N TYR A 104 4.24 -6.71 -8.88
CA TYR A 104 3.13 -7.22 -8.05
C TYR A 104 2.52 -8.48 -8.65
N PHE A 105 2.18 -8.44 -9.94
CA PHE A 105 1.60 -9.60 -10.62
C PHE A 105 2.55 -10.80 -10.64
N LEU A 106 3.81 -10.58 -11.01
CA LEU A 106 4.82 -11.62 -11.10
C LEU A 106 5.07 -12.28 -9.74
N GLY A 107 5.27 -11.46 -8.70
CA GLY A 107 5.57 -11.94 -7.36
C GLY A 107 4.42 -12.78 -6.81
N PHE A 108 3.20 -12.24 -6.86
CA PHE A 108 2.02 -12.92 -6.35
C PHE A 108 1.70 -14.20 -7.12
N TYR A 109 1.86 -14.18 -8.44
CA TYR A 109 1.71 -15.38 -9.27
C TYR A 109 2.65 -16.50 -8.83
N GLY A 110 3.93 -16.18 -8.57
CA GLY A 110 4.92 -17.14 -8.06
C GLY A 110 4.48 -17.79 -6.74
N LEU A 111 3.96 -17.00 -5.79
CA LEU A 111 3.41 -17.50 -4.53
C LEU A 111 2.23 -18.46 -4.76
N LEU A 112 1.27 -18.08 -5.61
CA LEU A 112 0.10 -18.92 -5.89
C LEU A 112 0.49 -20.25 -6.55
N LEU A 113 1.51 -20.28 -7.42
CA LEU A 113 2.03 -21.52 -7.99
C LEU A 113 2.65 -22.44 -6.92
N VAL A 114 3.38 -21.89 -5.95
CA VAL A 114 3.91 -22.67 -4.80
C VAL A 114 2.78 -23.26 -3.96
N LEU A 115 1.66 -22.55 -3.85
CA LEU A 115 0.44 -23.01 -3.19
C LEU A 115 -0.40 -23.98 -4.06
N LYS A 116 0.12 -24.38 -5.23
CA LYS A 116 -0.51 -25.32 -6.18
C LYS A 116 -1.86 -24.82 -6.73
N ILE A 117 -1.95 -23.51 -6.98
CA ILE A 117 -3.07 -22.91 -7.69
C ILE A 117 -2.86 -23.06 -9.20
N ASP A 118 -3.92 -23.36 -9.95
CA ASP A 118 -3.82 -23.51 -11.40
C ASP A 118 -3.49 -22.17 -12.08
N PRO A 119 -2.71 -22.15 -13.18
CA PRO A 119 -2.23 -20.93 -13.83
C PRO A 119 -3.32 -19.88 -14.13
N LEU A 120 -4.50 -20.29 -14.60
CA LEU A 120 -5.58 -19.35 -14.92
C LEU A 120 -6.16 -18.67 -13.67
N LYS A 121 -6.32 -19.40 -12.56
CA LYS A 121 -6.80 -18.82 -11.29
C LYS A 121 -5.70 -17.99 -10.63
N ALA A 122 -4.45 -18.44 -10.77
CA ALA A 122 -3.30 -17.70 -10.29
C ALA A 122 -3.10 -16.38 -11.05
N PHE A 123 -3.40 -16.35 -12.36
CA PHE A 123 -3.39 -15.13 -13.17
C PHE A 123 -4.38 -14.09 -12.62
N PHE A 124 -5.66 -14.45 -12.47
CA PHE A 124 -6.65 -13.53 -11.90
C PHE A 124 -6.33 -13.15 -10.45
N GLY A 125 -5.78 -14.09 -9.68
CA GLY A 125 -5.33 -13.80 -8.31
C GLY A 125 -4.21 -12.77 -8.24
N ALA A 126 -3.23 -12.88 -9.14
CA ALA A 126 -2.15 -11.90 -9.26
C ALA A 126 -2.67 -10.53 -9.67
N LEU A 127 -3.59 -10.47 -10.64
CA LEU A 127 -4.25 -9.20 -11.01
C LEU A 127 -4.98 -8.59 -9.81
N ALA A 128 -5.74 -9.40 -9.08
CA ALA A 128 -6.52 -8.90 -7.95
C ALA A 128 -5.64 -8.39 -6.79
N PHE A 129 -4.47 -9.00 -6.55
CA PHE A 129 -3.47 -8.44 -5.65
C PHE A 129 -2.93 -7.10 -6.16
N GLY A 130 -2.42 -7.04 -7.39
CA GLY A 130 -1.82 -5.79 -7.90
C GLY A 130 -2.80 -4.63 -8.07
N PHE A 131 -4.09 -4.91 -8.29
CA PHE A 131 -5.18 -3.93 -8.31
C PHE A 131 -5.87 -3.75 -6.96
N SER A 132 -5.33 -4.28 -5.85
CA SER A 132 -5.84 -3.87 -4.54
C SER A 132 -5.60 -2.36 -4.40
N THR A 133 -6.64 -1.63 -3.99
CA THR A 133 -6.69 -0.18 -4.17
C THR A 133 -5.55 0.53 -3.46
N TYR A 134 -5.19 0.09 -2.25
CA TYR A 134 -4.04 0.61 -1.53
C TYR A 134 -2.72 0.48 -2.30
N LEU A 135 -2.51 -0.64 -3.00
CA LEU A 135 -1.28 -0.87 -3.77
C LEU A 135 -1.19 0.05 -4.99
N ILE A 136 -2.31 0.31 -5.67
CA ILE A 136 -2.35 1.25 -6.79
C ILE A 136 -2.12 2.68 -6.30
N ILE A 137 -2.69 3.08 -5.17
CA ILE A 137 -2.51 4.41 -4.59
C ILE A 137 -1.03 4.68 -4.27
N ILE A 138 -0.33 3.70 -3.69
CA ILE A 138 1.11 3.82 -3.40
C ILE A 138 1.90 4.14 -4.69
N LEU A 139 1.49 3.55 -5.82
CA LEU A 139 2.05 3.88 -7.14
C LEU A 139 1.61 5.28 -7.62
N GLY A 140 0.42 5.75 -7.27
CA GLY A 140 -0.05 7.09 -7.60
C GLY A 140 0.75 8.21 -6.91
N VAL A 141 1.00 8.07 -5.61
CA VAL A 141 1.67 9.12 -4.81
C VAL A 141 3.20 9.08 -4.89
N GLY A 142 3.78 7.96 -5.30
CA GLY A 142 5.23 7.83 -5.49
C GLY A 142 6.02 7.32 -4.30
N HIS A 143 5.36 6.58 -3.40
CA HIS A 143 6.03 5.79 -2.36
C HIS A 143 6.73 4.56 -2.98
N ASN A 144 7.64 4.81 -3.93
CA ASN A 144 8.18 3.82 -4.85
C ASN A 144 8.99 2.74 -4.13
N ALA A 145 9.80 3.10 -3.13
CA ALA A 145 10.53 2.12 -2.31
C ALA A 145 9.59 1.17 -1.54
N LYS A 146 8.44 1.68 -1.09
CA LYS A 146 7.40 0.89 -0.44
C LYS A 146 6.74 -0.08 -1.41
N ALA A 147 6.33 0.42 -2.57
CA ALA A 147 5.78 -0.41 -3.65
C ALA A 147 6.75 -1.51 -4.06
N HIS A 148 8.02 -1.15 -4.19
CA HIS A 148 9.08 -2.06 -4.57
C HIS A 148 9.23 -3.23 -3.60
N ALA A 149 9.29 -2.95 -2.29
CA ALA A 149 9.31 -3.98 -1.25
C ALA A 149 8.04 -4.85 -1.30
N ILE A 150 6.85 -4.26 -1.37
CA ILE A 150 5.59 -5.03 -1.44
C ILE A 150 5.57 -6.03 -2.61
N GLY A 151 6.18 -5.69 -3.75
CA GLY A 151 6.26 -6.59 -4.90
C GLY A 151 7.12 -7.83 -4.70
N TYR A 152 8.11 -7.79 -3.81
CA TYR A 152 8.97 -8.93 -3.51
C TYR A 152 8.46 -9.79 -2.34
N MET A 153 7.63 -9.24 -1.45
CA MET A 153 7.03 -9.98 -0.34
C MET A 153 6.44 -11.35 -0.73
N PRO A 154 5.63 -11.48 -1.80
CA PRO A 154 5.05 -12.78 -2.15
C PRO A 154 6.11 -13.81 -2.54
N LEU A 155 7.20 -13.41 -3.21
CA LEU A 155 8.30 -14.33 -3.58
C LEU A 155 9.11 -14.77 -2.36
N VAL A 156 9.31 -13.89 -1.39
CA VAL A 156 9.93 -14.26 -0.10
C VAL A 156 9.09 -15.35 0.57
N ILE A 157 7.78 -15.14 0.69
CA ILE A 157 6.84 -16.11 1.27
C ILE A 157 6.85 -17.42 0.46
N ALA A 158 6.89 -17.33 -0.88
CA ALA A 158 6.93 -18.49 -1.76
C ALA A 158 8.18 -19.35 -1.52
N GLY A 159 9.38 -18.75 -1.49
CA GLY A 159 10.62 -19.44 -1.16
C GLY A 159 10.58 -20.05 0.24
N PHE A 160 10.09 -19.28 1.21
CA PHE A 160 9.97 -19.70 2.61
C PHE A 160 9.11 -20.96 2.74
N ILE A 161 7.93 -20.97 2.12
CA ILE A 161 7.03 -22.14 2.09
C ILE A 161 7.72 -23.33 1.41
N LEU A 162 8.46 -23.12 0.31
CA LEU A 162 9.17 -24.21 -0.38
C LEU A 162 10.20 -24.90 0.50
N VAL A 163 10.93 -24.15 1.35
CA VAL A 163 11.88 -24.74 2.30
C VAL A 163 11.16 -25.65 3.28
N PHE A 164 10.05 -25.20 3.88
CA PHE A 164 9.24 -26.05 4.78
C PHE A 164 8.52 -27.21 4.06
N GLN A 165 8.31 -27.11 2.75
CA GLN A 165 7.91 -28.22 1.90
C GLN A 165 9.08 -29.17 1.55
N LYS A 166 10.23 -29.06 2.22
CA LYS A 166 11.44 -29.88 2.07
C LYS A 166 12.14 -29.73 0.71
N LYS A 167 11.83 -28.69 -0.06
CA LYS A 167 12.56 -28.36 -1.30
C LYS A 167 13.75 -27.46 -0.98
N TYR A 168 14.68 -27.95 -0.17
CA TYR A 168 15.72 -27.14 0.47
C TYR A 168 16.55 -26.28 -0.50
N ILE A 169 16.99 -26.85 -1.62
CA ILE A 169 17.83 -26.12 -2.59
C ILE A 169 17.01 -25.02 -3.28
N TRP A 170 15.91 -25.38 -3.94
CA TRP A 170 15.10 -24.42 -4.70
C TRP A 170 14.40 -23.40 -3.81
N GLY A 171 13.90 -23.83 -2.65
CA GLY A 171 13.33 -22.95 -1.64
C GLY A 171 14.38 -22.01 -1.06
N GLY A 172 15.56 -22.53 -0.70
CA GLY A 172 16.66 -21.72 -0.16
C GLY A 172 17.17 -20.68 -1.16
N LEU A 173 17.36 -21.07 -2.43
CA LEU A 173 17.76 -20.13 -3.49
C LEU A 173 16.70 -19.06 -3.75
N LEU A 174 15.42 -19.46 -3.85
CA LEU A 174 14.34 -18.49 -4.05
C LEU A 174 14.23 -17.53 -2.86
N THR A 175 14.29 -18.03 -1.62
CA THR A 175 14.33 -17.18 -0.42
C THR A 175 15.52 -16.25 -0.43
N MET A 176 16.73 -16.74 -0.75
CA MET A 176 17.95 -15.93 -0.77
C MET A 176 17.81 -14.76 -1.74
N PHE A 177 17.44 -15.02 -3.01
CA PHE A 177 17.28 -13.96 -4.00
C PHE A 177 16.11 -13.03 -3.69
N ALA A 178 14.96 -13.56 -3.27
CA ALA A 178 13.80 -12.74 -2.95
C ALA A 178 14.05 -11.83 -1.74
N VAL A 179 14.72 -12.33 -0.68
CA VAL A 179 15.09 -11.51 0.48
C VAL A 179 16.18 -10.49 0.10
N ALA A 180 17.11 -10.85 -0.77
CA ALA A 180 18.12 -9.90 -1.24
C ALA A 180 17.46 -8.74 -2.00
N LEU A 181 16.51 -9.03 -2.89
CA LEU A 181 15.74 -8.04 -3.65
C LEU A 181 14.82 -7.20 -2.75
N GLU A 182 14.15 -7.82 -1.77
CA GLU A 182 13.34 -7.14 -0.74
C GLU A 182 14.16 -6.13 0.07
N ILE A 183 15.36 -6.50 0.51
CA ILE A 183 16.25 -5.60 1.25
C ILE A 183 16.76 -4.49 0.33
N ASN A 184 17.09 -4.81 -0.92
CA ASN A 184 17.57 -3.84 -1.92
C ASN A 184 16.53 -2.76 -2.26
N ALA A 185 15.23 -3.07 -2.14
CA ALA A 185 14.16 -2.09 -2.26
C ALA A 185 14.24 -0.96 -1.20
N ASN A 186 15.06 -1.13 -0.16
CA ASN A 186 15.45 -0.11 0.81
C ASN A 186 14.27 0.49 1.60
N HIS A 187 13.25 -0.32 1.90
CA HIS A 187 12.12 0.08 2.75
C HIS A 187 11.97 -0.81 3.99
N PHE A 188 12.83 -0.58 4.98
CA PHE A 188 12.97 -1.43 6.18
C PHE A 188 11.69 -1.69 6.96
N GLN A 189 10.76 -0.73 7.01
CA GLN A 189 9.48 -0.92 7.69
C GLN A 189 8.61 -2.01 7.03
N MET A 190 8.60 -2.10 5.70
CA MET A 190 7.86 -3.12 4.97
C MET A 190 8.51 -4.49 5.15
N THR A 191 9.84 -4.56 5.04
CA THR A 191 10.62 -5.78 5.31
C THR A 191 10.42 -6.28 6.75
N TYR A 192 10.30 -5.36 7.72
CA TYR A 192 10.03 -5.68 9.11
C TYR A 192 8.62 -6.26 9.30
N TYR A 193 7.59 -5.70 8.64
CA TYR A 193 6.25 -6.28 8.64
C TYR A 193 6.19 -7.66 7.97
N LEU A 194 6.93 -7.84 6.87
CA LEU A 194 7.07 -9.16 6.24
C LEU A 194 7.69 -10.16 7.22
N LEU A 195 8.75 -9.78 7.94
CA LEU A 195 9.36 -10.63 8.96
C LEU A 195 8.35 -11.05 10.04
N MET A 196 7.52 -10.13 10.53
CA MET A 196 6.45 -10.47 11.48
C MET A 196 5.52 -11.56 10.92
N PHE A 197 5.12 -11.45 9.66
CA PHE A 197 4.30 -12.49 9.02
C PHE A 197 5.06 -13.82 8.85
N LEU A 198 6.35 -13.78 8.49
CA LEU A 198 7.19 -14.99 8.42
C LEU A 198 7.33 -15.68 9.79
N LEU A 199 7.30 -14.93 10.90
CA LEU A 199 7.26 -15.51 12.25
C LEU A 199 5.93 -16.23 12.52
N VAL A 200 4.80 -15.66 12.13
CA VAL A 200 3.48 -16.33 12.21
C VAL A 200 3.49 -17.62 11.37
N LEU A 201 4.04 -17.56 10.16
CA LEU A 201 4.18 -18.72 9.27
C LEU A 201 5.14 -19.78 9.83
N SER A 202 6.24 -19.36 10.46
CA SER A 202 7.16 -20.25 11.17
C SER A 202 6.48 -20.97 12.32
N GLY A 203 5.68 -20.26 13.12
CA GLY A 203 4.91 -20.83 14.22
C GLY A 203 4.00 -21.98 13.75
N TYR A 204 3.34 -21.81 12.59
CA TYR A 204 2.54 -22.86 11.98
C TYR A 204 3.37 -24.10 11.59
N PHE A 205 4.51 -23.93 10.92
CA PHE A 205 5.34 -25.07 10.51
C PHE A 205 6.05 -25.73 11.69
N ILE A 206 6.45 -24.97 12.72
CA ILE A 206 6.94 -25.52 13.99
C ILE A 206 5.87 -26.39 14.62
N TYR A 207 4.63 -25.88 14.75
CA TYR A 207 3.51 -26.64 15.31
C TYR A 207 3.28 -27.96 14.54
N LEU A 208 3.25 -27.91 13.21
CA LEU A 208 3.12 -29.11 12.38
C LEU A 208 4.27 -30.09 12.61
N ALA A 209 5.52 -29.61 12.60
CA ALA A 209 6.67 -30.47 12.77
C ALA A 209 6.73 -31.12 14.16
N ILE A 210 6.32 -30.40 15.22
CA ILE A 210 6.20 -30.97 16.57
C ILE A 210 5.14 -32.06 16.59
N LYS A 211 3.96 -31.78 16.01
CA LYS A 211 2.85 -32.73 15.97
C LYS A 211 3.21 -34.02 15.21
N GLU A 212 3.87 -33.89 14.07
CA GLU A 212 4.28 -35.01 13.22
C GLU A 212 5.65 -35.59 13.62
N LYS A 213 6.28 -35.07 14.69
CA LYS A 213 7.61 -35.47 15.20
C LYS A 213 8.75 -35.35 14.17
N GLU A 214 8.68 -34.41 13.24
CA GLU A 214 9.66 -34.19 12.16
C GLU A 214 10.76 -33.16 12.52
N PHE A 215 11.37 -33.26 13.72
CA PHE A 215 12.35 -32.28 14.22
C PHE A 215 13.57 -32.10 13.32
N LYS A 216 14.08 -33.16 12.70
CA LYS A 216 15.25 -33.09 11.81
C LYS A 216 14.95 -32.22 10.57
N SER A 217 13.78 -32.41 9.97
CA SER A 217 13.34 -31.60 8.81
C SER A 217 13.16 -30.13 9.21
N LEU A 218 12.62 -29.89 10.42
CA LEU A 218 12.45 -28.54 10.96
C LEU A 218 13.79 -27.83 11.11
N LEU A 219 14.76 -28.47 11.78
CA LEU A 219 16.11 -27.91 11.96
C LEU A 219 16.83 -27.70 10.62
N THR A 220 16.68 -28.63 9.68
CA THR A 220 17.24 -28.48 8.32
C THR A 220 16.62 -27.26 7.62
N SER A 221 15.31 -27.05 7.76
CA SER A 221 14.62 -25.91 7.17
C SER A 221 15.13 -24.59 7.75
N PHE A 222 15.26 -24.49 9.08
CA PHE A 222 15.86 -23.31 9.72
C PHE A 222 17.31 -23.09 9.32
N GLY A 223 18.12 -24.14 9.20
CA GLY A 223 19.50 -24.04 8.72
C GLY A 223 19.57 -23.48 7.30
N VAL A 224 18.72 -23.97 6.40
CA VAL A 224 18.64 -23.47 5.01
C VAL A 224 18.22 -21.99 4.97
N LEU A 225 17.18 -21.62 5.74
CA LEU A 225 16.71 -20.24 5.82
C LEU A 225 17.76 -19.30 6.43
N ALA A 226 18.50 -19.75 7.45
CA ALA A 226 19.58 -18.99 8.06
C ALA A 226 20.71 -18.74 7.05
N VAL A 227 21.13 -19.76 6.31
CA VAL A 227 22.13 -19.61 5.24
C VAL A 227 21.63 -18.65 4.16
N ALA A 228 20.40 -18.81 3.68
CA ALA A 228 19.80 -17.91 2.69
C ALA A 228 19.75 -16.45 3.19
N GLY A 229 19.37 -16.23 4.45
CA GLY A 229 19.32 -14.92 5.09
C GLY A 229 20.70 -14.27 5.21
N ILE A 230 21.73 -15.03 5.63
CA ILE A 230 23.11 -14.53 5.71
C ILE A 230 23.60 -14.05 4.35
N PHE A 231 23.39 -14.83 3.29
CA PHE A 231 23.79 -14.43 1.93
C PHE A 231 22.99 -13.23 1.42
N ALA A 232 21.68 -13.16 1.69
CA ALA A 232 20.84 -12.04 1.30
C ALA A 232 21.23 -10.72 1.98
N ILE A 233 21.53 -10.77 3.29
CA ILE A 233 22.04 -9.62 4.06
C ILE A 233 23.43 -9.24 3.55
N GLY A 234 24.31 -10.22 3.32
CA GLY A 234 25.65 -10.01 2.80
C GLY A 234 25.66 -9.30 1.44
N ALA A 235 24.75 -9.67 0.54
CA ALA A 235 24.60 -9.04 -0.77
C ALA A 235 24.19 -7.55 -0.69
N ASN A 236 23.59 -7.13 0.42
CA ASN A 236 23.13 -5.76 0.67
C ASN A 236 23.96 -5.02 1.73
N ALA A 237 25.08 -5.60 2.18
CA ALA A 237 25.80 -5.12 3.36
C ALA A 237 26.21 -3.65 3.27
N THR A 238 26.64 -3.17 2.09
CA THR A 238 27.07 -1.78 1.89
C THR A 238 25.96 -0.78 2.22
N ASN A 239 24.76 -0.96 1.64
CA ASN A 239 23.62 -0.09 1.89
C ASN A 239 23.13 -0.22 3.36
N LEU A 240 23.09 -1.44 3.89
CA LEU A 240 22.67 -1.70 5.28
C LEU A 240 23.59 -1.01 6.29
N LEU A 241 24.90 -1.10 6.12
CA LEU A 241 25.88 -0.48 7.00
C LEU A 241 25.85 1.04 6.93
N ALA A 242 25.77 1.60 5.71
CA ALA A 242 25.62 3.04 5.51
C ALA A 242 24.33 3.58 6.16
N THR A 243 23.22 2.84 6.02
CA THR A 243 21.96 3.17 6.68
C THR A 243 22.08 3.08 8.20
N ALA A 244 22.72 2.04 8.73
CA ALA A 244 22.91 1.87 10.17
C ALA A 244 23.79 2.98 10.78
N GLU A 245 24.76 3.49 10.02
CA GLU A 245 25.56 4.66 10.39
C GLU A 245 24.69 5.92 10.43
N TYR A 246 24.00 6.22 9.33
CA TYR A 246 23.14 7.41 9.20
C TYR A 246 21.98 7.43 10.20
N ALA A 247 21.41 6.27 10.53
CA ALA A 247 20.28 6.17 11.45
C ALA A 247 20.55 6.80 12.82
N LYS A 248 21.82 6.79 13.28
CA LYS A 248 22.24 7.42 14.55
C LYS A 248 22.13 8.94 14.54
N PHE A 249 22.24 9.56 13.37
CA PHE A 249 22.18 11.00 13.15
C PHE A 249 20.82 11.47 12.61
N SER A 250 19.86 10.55 12.50
CA SER A 250 18.52 10.82 11.99
C SER A 250 17.50 10.97 13.13
N THR A 251 16.26 11.34 12.79
CA THR A 251 15.11 11.33 13.71
C THR A 251 14.81 9.95 14.30
N ARG A 252 15.38 8.87 13.74
CA ARG A 252 15.24 7.48 14.23
C ARG A 252 16.34 7.10 15.25
N GLY A 253 17.29 8.00 15.48
CA GLY A 253 18.32 7.91 16.50
C GLY A 253 17.79 8.27 17.89
N LYS A 254 18.69 8.38 18.87
CA LYS A 254 18.33 8.92 20.18
C LYS A 254 18.44 10.45 20.09
N SER A 255 17.37 11.16 20.45
CA SER A 255 17.41 12.63 20.50
C SER A 255 18.43 13.11 21.53
N GLU A 256 19.22 14.12 21.17
CA GLU A 256 20.11 14.84 22.09
C GLU A 256 19.35 15.91 22.89
N LEU A 257 18.13 16.27 22.46
CA LEU A 257 17.29 17.20 23.18
C LEU A 257 16.87 16.60 24.53
N THR A 258 17.04 17.38 25.58
CA THR A 258 16.69 16.99 26.97
C THR A 258 15.43 17.69 27.47
N LEU A 259 14.95 18.68 26.73
CA LEU A 259 13.81 19.52 27.06
C LEU A 259 12.79 19.51 25.91
N ASN A 260 11.51 19.49 26.26
CA ASN A 260 10.41 19.74 25.35
C ASN A 260 10.32 21.26 25.03
N PRO A 261 9.54 21.67 24.00
CA PRO A 261 9.33 23.09 23.67
C PRO A 261 8.74 23.93 24.81
N ASP A 262 8.02 23.29 25.74
CA ASP A 262 7.45 23.93 26.94
C ASP A 262 8.44 24.02 28.12
N GLY A 263 9.68 23.55 27.94
CA GLY A 263 10.73 23.54 28.97
C GLY A 263 10.69 22.36 29.94
N SER A 264 9.75 21.43 29.80
CA SER A 264 9.71 20.21 30.61
C SER A 264 10.79 19.21 30.19
N LYS A 265 11.26 18.35 31.12
CA LYS A 265 12.28 17.33 30.80
C LYS A 265 11.68 16.19 29.97
N ILE A 266 12.42 15.75 28.95
CA ILE A 266 12.08 14.54 28.19
C ILE A 266 12.37 13.31 29.06
N THR A 267 11.35 12.50 29.34
CA THR A 267 11.45 11.30 30.20
C THR A 267 11.37 9.98 29.42
N GLY A 268 11.11 10.03 28.11
CA GLY A 268 10.99 8.86 27.24
C GLY A 268 12.33 8.36 26.68
N ASN A 269 12.47 7.04 26.54
CA ASN A 269 13.60 6.38 25.87
C ASN A 269 13.30 5.97 24.42
N SER A 270 12.09 6.25 23.91
CA SER A 270 11.67 5.92 22.55
C SER A 270 12.36 6.82 21.53
N ALA A 271 12.73 6.25 20.38
CA ALA A 271 13.36 7.02 19.29
C ALA A 271 12.41 8.07 18.71
N LEU A 272 11.13 7.71 18.56
CA LEU A 272 10.06 8.56 18.08
C LEU A 272 9.02 8.76 19.18
N SER A 273 8.31 9.89 19.18
CA SER A 273 7.17 10.06 20.10
C SER A 273 6.06 9.06 19.78
N ARG A 274 5.28 8.65 20.79
CA ARG A 274 4.16 7.71 20.58
C ARG A 274 3.12 8.29 19.65
N GLU A 275 2.88 9.59 19.76
CA GLU A 275 1.95 10.35 18.92
C GLU A 275 2.38 10.29 17.45
N TYR A 276 3.69 10.39 17.17
CA TYR A 276 4.23 10.30 15.81
C TYR A 276 4.19 8.87 15.27
N ILE A 277 4.53 7.87 16.10
CA ILE A 277 4.43 6.45 15.72
C ILE A 277 2.98 6.12 15.33
N THR A 278 2.02 6.59 16.12
CA THR A 278 0.59 6.30 15.98
C THR A 278 -0.20 7.38 15.24
N GLU A 279 0.48 8.32 14.59
CA GLU A 279 -0.13 9.45 13.86
C GLU A 279 -1.19 8.94 12.88
N TYR A 280 -0.79 7.97 12.04
CA TYR A 280 -1.68 7.21 11.17
C TYR A 280 -2.04 5.89 11.83
N SER A 281 -3.22 5.87 12.45
CA SER A 281 -3.84 4.72 13.10
C SER A 281 -5.19 4.46 12.46
N TYR A 282 -5.39 3.25 11.95
CA TYR A 282 -6.61 2.88 11.23
C TYR A 282 -7.80 2.75 12.18
N GLY A 283 -8.97 3.26 11.81
CA GLY A 283 -10.17 3.12 12.65
C GLY A 283 -10.65 1.67 12.76
N ILE A 284 -11.16 1.29 13.95
CA ILE A 284 -11.76 -0.04 14.15
C ILE A 284 -12.99 -0.22 13.24
N ALA A 285 -13.91 0.75 13.24
CA ALA A 285 -15.06 0.73 12.33
C ALA A 285 -14.65 1.07 10.87
N GLU A 286 -13.62 1.92 10.69
CA GLU A 286 -13.01 2.19 9.39
C GLU A 286 -12.51 0.93 8.69
N SER A 287 -12.26 -0.15 9.44
CA SER A 287 -11.87 -1.44 8.88
C SER A 287 -12.87 -2.05 7.91
N PHE A 288 -14.13 -1.59 7.90
CA PHE A 288 -15.09 -2.00 6.88
C PHE A 288 -14.80 -1.37 5.49
N ASN A 289 -13.94 -0.35 5.39
CA ASN A 289 -13.46 0.16 4.10
C ASN A 289 -12.72 -0.90 3.28
N LEU A 290 -12.20 -1.96 3.92
CA LEU A 290 -11.62 -3.13 3.26
C LEU A 290 -12.62 -3.80 2.29
N ILE A 291 -13.92 -3.74 2.59
CA ILE A 291 -14.97 -4.46 1.86
C ILE A 291 -16.00 -3.57 1.16
N ALA A 292 -16.04 -2.28 1.50
CA ALA A 292 -16.83 -1.26 0.80
C ALA A 292 -16.06 0.07 0.87
N PRO A 293 -15.55 0.61 -0.26
CA PRO A 293 -14.42 1.55 -0.23
C PRO A 293 -14.71 2.84 0.55
N ARG A 294 -15.85 3.49 0.36
CA ARG A 294 -16.13 4.83 0.91
C ARG A 294 -17.10 4.83 2.08
N LEU A 295 -17.10 3.78 2.93
CA LEU A 295 -17.93 3.82 4.15
C LEU A 295 -17.52 4.99 5.06
N PHE A 296 -16.22 5.23 5.21
CA PHE A 296 -15.69 6.39 5.93
C PHE A 296 -15.32 7.56 5.02
N GLY A 297 -15.92 7.62 3.83
CA GLY A 297 -15.61 8.61 2.80
C GLY A 297 -14.45 8.21 1.89
N GLY A 298 -14.16 9.09 0.94
CA GLY A 298 -13.11 8.95 -0.06
C GLY A 298 -11.72 9.31 0.43
N GLY A 299 -10.79 9.44 -0.51
CA GLY A 299 -9.54 10.14 -0.25
C GLY A 299 -9.77 11.63 0.04
N ASN A 300 -8.88 12.28 0.77
CA ASN A 300 -9.00 13.72 1.07
C ASN A 300 -8.98 14.60 -0.18
N SER A 301 -8.43 14.11 -1.30
CA SER A 301 -8.44 14.78 -2.60
C SER A 301 -9.54 14.27 -3.54
N GLU A 302 -10.41 13.36 -3.10
CA GLU A 302 -11.55 12.90 -3.91
C GLU A 302 -12.54 14.06 -4.09
N LYS A 303 -12.80 14.41 -5.34
CA LYS A 303 -13.70 15.53 -5.67
C LYS A 303 -15.14 15.05 -5.71
N LEU A 304 -16.02 15.79 -5.03
CA LEU A 304 -17.46 15.66 -5.20
C LEU A 304 -17.89 16.23 -6.56
N ASN A 305 -18.93 15.66 -7.15
CA ASN A 305 -19.46 16.05 -8.45
C ASN A 305 -20.71 16.95 -8.29
N SER A 306 -21.28 17.38 -9.42
CA SER A 306 -22.48 18.22 -9.47
C SER A 306 -23.76 17.57 -8.90
N ASP A 307 -23.76 16.25 -8.67
CA ASP A 307 -24.89 15.54 -8.07
C ASP A 307 -24.83 15.55 -6.53
N SER A 308 -23.73 16.02 -5.94
CA SER A 308 -23.54 16.10 -4.49
C SER A 308 -24.52 17.07 -3.81
N SER A 309 -24.82 16.76 -2.55
CA SER A 309 -25.61 17.60 -1.65
C SER A 309 -24.91 18.92 -1.38
N VAL A 310 -23.58 18.94 -1.24
CA VAL A 310 -22.80 20.19 -1.09
C VAL A 310 -22.95 21.07 -2.33
N TYR A 311 -22.80 20.53 -3.54
CA TYR A 311 -22.99 21.31 -4.77
C TYR A 311 -24.41 21.86 -4.87
N LYS A 312 -25.42 21.02 -4.59
CA LYS A 312 -26.83 21.43 -4.56
C LYS A 312 -27.09 22.53 -3.52
N PHE A 313 -26.50 22.43 -2.34
CA PHE A 313 -26.58 23.47 -1.31
C PHE A 313 -26.02 24.80 -1.83
N MET A 314 -24.84 24.80 -2.45
CA MET A 314 -24.24 26.02 -3.01
C MET A 314 -25.08 26.65 -4.12
N THR A 315 -25.61 25.84 -5.04
CA THR A 315 -26.48 26.35 -6.10
C THR A 315 -27.81 26.91 -5.56
N GLN A 316 -28.39 26.29 -4.53
CA GLN A 316 -29.58 26.80 -3.85
C GLN A 316 -29.31 28.10 -3.08
N TYR A 317 -28.07 28.26 -2.58
CA TYR A 317 -27.60 29.47 -1.93
C TYR A 317 -27.29 30.61 -2.92
N GLY A 318 -27.37 30.34 -4.23
CA GLY A 318 -27.22 31.35 -5.29
C GLY A 318 -25.85 31.40 -5.97
N ALA A 319 -24.96 30.44 -5.69
CA ALA A 319 -23.67 30.34 -6.39
C ALA A 319 -23.87 29.96 -7.87
N SER A 320 -23.04 30.52 -8.76
CA SER A 320 -22.91 30.05 -10.14
C SER A 320 -22.39 28.59 -10.19
N PRO A 321 -22.59 27.86 -11.30
CA PRO A 321 -22.07 26.50 -11.46
C PRO A 321 -20.56 26.41 -11.20
N GLU A 322 -19.78 27.39 -11.68
CA GLU A 322 -18.34 27.45 -11.50
C GLU A 322 -17.95 27.68 -10.04
N GLU A 323 -18.62 28.60 -9.35
CA GLU A 323 -18.40 28.86 -7.92
C GLU A 323 -18.79 27.65 -7.06
N ALA A 324 -19.92 27.00 -7.36
CA ALA A 324 -20.35 25.79 -6.66
C ALA A 324 -19.34 24.65 -6.85
N GLN A 325 -18.87 24.43 -8.08
CA GLN A 325 -17.84 23.42 -8.37
C GLN A 325 -16.54 23.73 -7.61
N GLN A 326 -16.03 24.95 -7.69
CA GLN A 326 -14.79 25.34 -7.02
C GLN A 326 -14.91 25.22 -5.49
N PHE A 327 -16.06 25.61 -4.93
CA PHE A 327 -16.32 25.49 -3.49
C PHE A 327 -16.35 24.02 -3.05
N THR A 328 -17.08 23.18 -3.79
CA THR A 328 -17.16 21.75 -3.54
C THR A 328 -15.79 21.08 -3.63
N GLU A 329 -14.93 21.46 -4.58
CA GLU A 329 -13.55 20.94 -4.68
C GLU A 329 -12.66 21.33 -3.51
N ASN A 330 -12.83 22.53 -2.96
CA ASN A 330 -11.98 23.06 -1.90
C ASN A 330 -12.41 22.64 -0.49
N TYR A 331 -13.70 22.37 -0.28
CA TYR A 331 -14.27 22.16 1.06
C TYR A 331 -15.09 20.87 1.20
N GLY A 332 -15.40 20.16 0.11
CA GLY A 332 -16.20 18.94 0.09
C GLY A 332 -15.49 17.69 0.62
N PHE A 333 -14.89 17.76 1.82
CA PHE A 333 -14.12 16.66 2.40
C PHE A 333 -15.02 15.51 2.85
N THR A 334 -15.08 14.45 2.04
CA THR A 334 -15.93 13.30 2.31
C THR A 334 -15.36 12.37 3.38
N TYR A 335 -14.03 12.33 3.57
CA TYR A 335 -13.42 11.51 4.61
C TYR A 335 -13.84 12.00 6.01
N TRP A 336 -14.39 11.10 6.82
CA TRP A 336 -14.87 11.40 8.17
C TRP A 336 -14.28 10.47 9.23
N GLY A 337 -13.22 9.73 8.89
CA GLY A 337 -12.43 9.00 9.89
C GLY A 337 -11.50 9.90 10.70
N LYS A 338 -10.63 9.27 11.50
CA LYS A 338 -9.74 9.96 12.45
C LYS A 338 -8.28 10.04 12.00
N GLN A 339 -7.97 9.59 10.78
CA GLN A 339 -6.63 9.72 10.23
C GLN A 339 -6.39 11.15 9.72
N PRO A 340 -5.17 11.72 9.87
CA PRO A 340 -4.91 13.09 9.42
C PRO A 340 -5.09 13.30 7.92
N ILE A 341 -4.59 12.36 7.12
CA ILE A 341 -4.69 12.37 5.65
C ILE A 341 -4.83 10.92 5.18
N VAL A 342 -5.77 10.71 4.26
CA VAL A 342 -6.03 9.46 3.56
C VAL A 342 -6.00 9.76 2.06
N ALA A 343 -5.03 9.18 1.35
CA ALA A 343 -4.95 9.35 -0.11
C ALA A 343 -6.14 8.67 -0.80
N ALA A 344 -6.56 7.50 -0.29
CA ALA A 344 -7.77 6.81 -0.69
C ALA A 344 -8.03 5.57 0.20
N PRO A 345 -9.23 4.96 0.14
CA PRO A 345 -9.59 3.85 1.01
C PRO A 345 -8.74 2.60 0.76
N ALA A 346 -8.43 1.87 1.84
CA ALA A 346 -7.71 0.60 1.80
C ALA A 346 -8.63 -0.55 1.33
N TYR A 347 -9.17 -0.46 0.12
CA TYR A 347 -10.12 -1.43 -0.40
C TYR A 347 -9.43 -2.66 -1.01
N ILE A 348 -9.74 -3.84 -0.48
CA ILE A 348 -9.18 -5.11 -0.98
C ILE A 348 -10.10 -5.83 -1.98
N GLY A 349 -11.26 -5.28 -2.32
CA GLY A 349 -12.24 -5.93 -3.20
C GLY A 349 -13.26 -6.78 -2.44
N ILE A 350 -14.55 -6.52 -2.65
CA ILE A 350 -15.62 -7.32 -2.02
C ILE A 350 -15.65 -8.73 -2.60
N VAL A 351 -15.31 -8.87 -3.88
CA VAL A 351 -15.23 -10.18 -4.54
C VAL A 351 -14.11 -11.03 -3.93
N ILE A 352 -12.95 -10.42 -3.66
CA ILE A 352 -11.85 -11.08 -2.94
C ILE A 352 -12.34 -11.48 -1.55
N PHE A 353 -12.97 -10.55 -0.82
CA PHE A 353 -13.46 -10.83 0.53
C PHE A 353 -14.41 -12.04 0.54
N PHE A 354 -15.39 -12.04 -0.36
CA PHE A 354 -16.36 -13.13 -0.53
C PHE A 354 -15.69 -14.48 -0.84
N LEU A 355 -14.74 -14.52 -1.78
CA LEU A 355 -14.00 -15.73 -2.10
C LEU A 355 -13.10 -16.20 -0.94
N GLY A 356 -12.58 -15.27 -0.13
CA GLY A 356 -11.84 -15.57 1.10
C GLY A 356 -12.71 -16.27 2.12
N ILE A 357 -13.92 -15.75 2.38
CA ILE A 357 -14.92 -16.38 3.25
C ILE A 357 -15.34 -17.75 2.69
N LEU A 358 -15.54 -17.87 1.38
CA LEU A 358 -15.78 -19.16 0.72
C LEU A 358 -14.64 -20.14 1.00
N GLY A 359 -13.38 -19.70 0.91
CA GLY A 359 -12.21 -20.51 1.25
C GLY A 359 -12.15 -20.96 2.70
N LEU A 360 -12.62 -20.15 3.64
CA LEU A 360 -12.73 -20.55 5.05
C LEU A 360 -13.73 -21.69 5.25
N TYR A 361 -14.84 -21.73 4.50
CA TYR A 361 -15.80 -22.83 4.57
C TYR A 361 -15.43 -24.05 3.71
N HIS A 362 -14.74 -23.85 2.58
CA HIS A 362 -14.60 -24.89 1.55
C HIS A 362 -13.19 -25.52 1.48
N ASP A 363 -12.12 -24.74 1.69
CA ASP A 363 -10.75 -25.24 1.50
C ASP A 363 -10.33 -26.17 2.65
N LYS A 364 -9.73 -27.32 2.36
CA LYS A 364 -9.28 -28.26 3.40
C LYS A 364 -7.87 -27.96 3.94
N ARG A 365 -7.06 -27.20 3.20
CA ARG A 365 -5.67 -26.88 3.53
C ARG A 365 -5.64 -26.02 4.79
N LYS A 366 -4.90 -26.47 5.80
CA LYS A 366 -4.81 -25.77 7.09
C LYS A 366 -4.00 -24.48 7.04
N ILE A 367 -3.11 -24.34 6.05
CA ILE A 367 -2.32 -23.12 5.84
C ILE A 367 -3.20 -21.87 5.60
N LYS A 368 -4.46 -22.06 5.16
CA LYS A 368 -5.42 -20.95 5.00
C LYS A 368 -5.64 -20.16 6.30
N TYR A 369 -5.55 -20.81 7.46
CA TYR A 369 -5.69 -20.16 8.76
C TYR A 369 -4.47 -19.32 9.12
N VAL A 370 -3.31 -19.59 8.52
CA VAL A 370 -2.10 -18.79 8.70
C VAL A 370 -2.25 -17.46 7.96
N PHE A 371 -2.74 -17.49 6.73
CA PHE A 371 -3.05 -16.26 5.99
C PHE A 371 -4.18 -15.47 6.67
N LEU A 372 -5.22 -16.14 7.19
CA LEU A 372 -6.23 -15.46 8.00
C LEU A 372 -5.62 -14.83 9.26
N ALA A 373 -4.76 -15.56 9.98
CA ALA A 373 -4.09 -15.05 11.18
C ALA A 373 -3.17 -13.87 10.86
N GLY A 374 -2.44 -13.92 9.74
CA GLY A 374 -1.61 -12.81 9.26
C GLY A 374 -2.44 -11.56 8.98
N ALA A 375 -3.55 -11.71 8.24
CA ALA A 375 -4.47 -10.62 7.95
C ALA A 375 -5.06 -10.00 9.22
N LEU A 376 -5.59 -10.82 10.14
CA LEU A 376 -6.15 -10.34 11.40
C LEU A 376 -5.09 -9.71 12.31
N PHE A 377 -3.90 -10.29 12.39
CA PHE A 377 -2.78 -9.75 13.16
C PHE A 377 -2.38 -8.37 12.64
N SER A 378 -2.22 -8.21 11.33
CA SER A 378 -1.94 -6.89 10.74
C SER A 378 -3.09 -5.90 10.96
N LEU A 379 -4.36 -6.34 10.89
CA LEU A 379 -5.49 -5.45 11.13
C LEU A 379 -5.47 -4.90 12.57
N VAL A 380 -5.25 -5.77 13.55
CA VAL A 380 -5.19 -5.38 14.97
C VAL A 380 -4.07 -4.39 15.24
N LEU A 381 -2.88 -4.61 14.66
CA LEU A 381 -1.75 -3.68 14.80
C LEU A 381 -1.97 -2.36 14.05
N SER A 382 -2.68 -2.40 12.92
CA SER A 382 -3.00 -1.20 12.15
C SER A 382 -3.86 -0.19 12.92
N TRP A 383 -4.62 -0.66 13.93
CA TRP A 383 -5.48 0.19 14.73
C TRP A 383 -4.74 1.19 15.61
N GLY A 384 -3.46 0.97 15.90
CA GLY A 384 -2.59 1.93 16.57
C GLY A 384 -3.19 2.49 17.86
N LYS A 385 -3.34 3.81 17.94
CA LYS A 385 -3.92 4.50 19.11
C LYS A 385 -5.39 4.15 19.38
N ASN A 386 -6.12 3.62 18.40
CA ASN A 386 -7.50 3.14 18.58
C ASN A 386 -7.54 1.82 19.39
N LEU A 387 -6.41 1.13 19.55
CA LEU A 387 -6.22 0.01 20.48
C LEU A 387 -4.86 0.14 21.18
N SER A 388 -4.72 1.17 22.01
CA SER A 388 -3.43 1.55 22.61
C SER A 388 -2.77 0.42 23.40
N VAL A 389 -3.53 -0.42 24.12
CA VAL A 389 -2.97 -1.53 24.92
C VAL A 389 -2.06 -2.44 24.10
N VAL A 390 -2.46 -2.79 22.87
CA VAL A 390 -1.64 -3.64 21.99
C VAL A 390 -0.48 -2.84 21.44
N THR A 391 -0.73 -1.63 20.98
CA THR A 391 0.28 -0.76 20.36
C THR A 391 1.39 -0.39 21.33
N ASP A 392 1.04 -0.05 22.58
CA ASP A 392 1.98 0.28 23.65
C ASP A 392 2.86 -0.93 24.00
N PHE A 393 2.29 -2.13 24.08
CA PHE A 393 3.08 -3.35 24.26
C PHE A 393 4.13 -3.53 23.14
N PHE A 394 3.75 -3.26 21.88
CA PHE A 394 4.68 -3.36 20.77
C PHE A 394 5.76 -2.28 20.81
N ILE A 395 5.41 -1.03 21.13
CA ILE A 395 6.36 0.07 21.29
C ILE A 395 7.36 -0.22 22.41
N ASP A 396 6.90 -0.76 23.54
CA ASP A 396 7.72 -0.92 24.74
C ASP A 396 8.57 -2.20 24.75
N PHE A 397 8.10 -3.27 24.12
CA PHE A 397 8.73 -4.59 24.26
C PHE A 397 9.18 -5.24 22.96
N VAL A 398 8.64 -4.83 21.80
CA VAL A 398 8.99 -5.48 20.52
C VAL A 398 10.15 -4.72 19.86
N PRO A 399 11.31 -5.37 19.65
CA PRO A 399 12.50 -4.70 19.14
C PRO A 399 12.25 -3.95 17.82
N MET A 400 12.83 -2.75 17.69
CA MET A 400 12.75 -1.90 16.50
C MET A 400 11.36 -1.34 16.15
N TYR A 401 10.30 -1.69 16.89
CA TYR A 401 8.96 -1.20 16.58
C TYR A 401 8.85 0.32 16.73
N ASP A 402 9.53 0.88 17.73
CA ASP A 402 9.61 2.32 18.03
C ASP A 402 10.39 3.15 16.99
N LYS A 403 10.99 2.49 15.99
CA LYS A 403 11.73 3.13 14.90
C LYS A 403 10.87 3.50 13.71
N PHE A 404 9.60 3.09 13.68
CA PHE A 404 8.71 3.23 12.53
C PHE A 404 7.50 4.11 12.85
N ARG A 405 6.96 4.78 11.82
CA ARG A 405 5.76 5.63 11.92
C ARG A 405 4.61 5.06 11.11
N ALA A 406 3.41 5.56 11.31
CA ALA A 406 2.23 5.18 10.53
C ALA A 406 1.95 3.67 10.60
N VAL A 407 1.60 3.19 11.79
CA VAL A 407 1.30 1.78 12.07
C VAL A 407 0.20 1.19 11.18
N SER A 408 -0.70 2.00 10.62
CA SER A 408 -1.69 1.54 9.63
C SER A 408 -1.06 0.87 8.41
N SER A 409 0.16 1.24 8.04
CA SER A 409 0.86 0.67 6.88
C SER A 409 1.17 -0.83 6.97
N ILE A 410 1.05 -1.47 8.13
CA ILE A 410 1.15 -2.94 8.26
C ILE A 410 0.03 -3.67 7.49
N GLN A 411 -1.04 -2.98 7.09
CA GLN A 411 -2.10 -3.52 6.26
C GLN A 411 -1.64 -4.08 4.92
N VAL A 412 -0.42 -3.76 4.44
CA VAL A 412 0.17 -4.45 3.28
C VAL A 412 0.20 -5.98 3.45
N ILE A 413 0.35 -6.47 4.69
CA ILE A 413 0.31 -7.90 4.99
C ILE A 413 -1.12 -8.44 4.86
N LEU A 414 -2.13 -7.65 5.24
CA LEU A 414 -3.55 -7.99 5.03
C LEU A 414 -3.85 -8.07 3.53
N GLU A 415 -3.44 -7.05 2.78
CA GLU A 415 -3.60 -6.94 1.33
C GLU A 415 -2.88 -8.07 0.57
N LEU A 416 -1.84 -8.67 1.16
CA LEU A 416 -1.23 -9.88 0.62
C LEU A 416 -2.00 -11.14 1.04
N CYS A 417 -2.28 -11.30 2.33
CA CYS A 417 -2.81 -12.54 2.89
C CYS A 417 -4.25 -12.83 2.45
N PHE A 418 -5.11 -11.81 2.39
CA PHE A 418 -6.52 -12.00 2.08
C PHE A 418 -6.76 -12.42 0.63
N PRO A 419 -6.09 -11.83 -0.38
CA PRO A 419 -6.12 -12.34 -1.75
C PRO A 419 -5.59 -13.77 -1.88
N VAL A 420 -4.55 -14.17 -1.10
CA VAL A 420 -4.10 -15.57 -1.10
C VAL A 420 -5.21 -16.48 -0.61
N LEU A 421 -5.86 -16.13 0.51
CA LEU A 421 -6.98 -16.88 1.07
C LEU A 421 -8.15 -16.98 0.08
N ALA A 422 -8.46 -15.89 -0.62
CA ALA A 422 -9.51 -15.83 -1.63
C ALA A 422 -9.26 -16.79 -2.80
N ILE A 423 -8.05 -16.78 -3.36
CA ILE A 423 -7.71 -17.62 -4.50
C ILE A 423 -7.52 -19.08 -4.09
N MET A 424 -7.09 -19.34 -2.86
CA MET A 424 -7.16 -20.68 -2.28
C MET A 424 -8.60 -21.20 -2.24
N GLY A 425 -9.54 -20.38 -1.75
CA GLY A 425 -10.97 -20.68 -1.76
C GLY A 425 -11.50 -20.95 -3.16
N PHE A 426 -11.19 -20.06 -4.09
CA PHE A 426 -11.59 -20.18 -5.49
C PHE A 426 -11.03 -21.44 -6.17
N GLN A 427 -9.77 -21.78 -5.97
CA GLN A 427 -9.19 -23.04 -6.45
C GLN A 427 -9.91 -24.24 -5.84
N SER A 428 -10.10 -24.24 -4.53
CA SER A 428 -10.67 -25.39 -3.82
C SER A 428 -12.09 -25.70 -4.29
N PHE A 429 -12.89 -24.67 -4.61
CA PHE A 429 -14.27 -24.79 -5.08
C PHE A 429 -14.44 -25.72 -6.30
N PHE A 430 -13.48 -25.71 -7.23
CA PHE A 430 -13.52 -26.54 -8.43
C PHE A 430 -12.88 -27.93 -8.26
N THR A 431 -12.28 -28.22 -7.10
CA THR A 431 -11.53 -29.47 -6.87
C THR A 431 -12.19 -30.42 -5.88
N GLN A 432 -13.25 -29.97 -5.19
CA GLN A 432 -13.98 -30.78 -4.21
C GLN A 432 -15.34 -31.22 -4.75
N GLU A 433 -15.99 -32.13 -4.01
CA GLU A 433 -17.30 -32.71 -4.33
C GLU A 433 -18.41 -31.64 -4.46
N ILE A 434 -19.30 -31.84 -5.45
CA ILE A 434 -20.41 -30.94 -5.77
C ILE A 434 -21.33 -30.70 -4.56
N GLU A 435 -21.60 -31.72 -3.75
CA GLU A 435 -22.45 -31.61 -2.55
C GLU A 435 -21.92 -30.54 -1.58
N LYS A 436 -20.61 -30.41 -1.46
CA LYS A 436 -19.98 -29.42 -0.58
C LYS A 436 -19.96 -28.03 -1.19
N GLN A 437 -19.96 -27.91 -2.52
CA GLN A 437 -19.94 -26.62 -3.22
C GLN A 437 -21.16 -25.78 -2.87
N TRP A 438 -22.37 -26.36 -2.94
CA TRP A 438 -23.59 -25.64 -2.59
C TRP A 438 -23.60 -25.19 -1.13
N THR A 439 -23.31 -26.10 -0.20
CA THR A 439 -23.34 -25.77 1.24
C THR A 439 -22.34 -24.66 1.59
N SER A 440 -21.12 -24.71 1.05
CA SER A 440 -20.14 -23.64 1.29
C SER A 440 -20.52 -22.33 0.61
N LEU A 441 -21.08 -22.40 -0.60
CA LEU A 441 -21.51 -21.20 -1.34
C LEU A 441 -22.64 -20.50 -0.58
N TRP A 442 -23.65 -21.24 -0.16
CA TRP A 442 -24.75 -20.72 0.66
C TRP A 442 -24.24 -20.08 1.96
N LYS A 443 -23.35 -20.76 2.70
CA LYS A 443 -22.77 -20.21 3.94
C LYS A 443 -21.99 -18.92 3.68
N ALA A 444 -21.11 -18.91 2.67
CA ALA A 444 -20.35 -17.72 2.31
C ALA A 444 -21.27 -16.56 1.91
N SER A 445 -22.27 -16.81 1.06
CA SER A 445 -23.25 -15.80 0.65
C SER A 445 -24.03 -15.27 1.86
N ALA A 446 -24.53 -16.15 2.73
CA ALA A 446 -25.25 -15.74 3.93
C ALA A 446 -24.37 -14.91 4.88
N THR A 447 -23.11 -15.27 5.07
CA THR A 447 -22.16 -14.50 5.90
C THR A 447 -21.93 -13.10 5.34
N VAL A 448 -21.63 -12.98 4.05
CA VAL A 448 -21.26 -11.68 3.47
C VAL A 448 -22.48 -10.79 3.23
N PHE A 449 -23.60 -11.33 2.73
CA PHE A 449 -24.85 -10.57 2.66
C PHE A 449 -25.36 -10.17 4.05
N GLY A 450 -25.25 -11.08 5.03
CA GLY A 450 -25.59 -10.78 6.42
C GLY A 450 -24.77 -9.62 6.98
N LEU A 451 -23.47 -9.58 6.67
CA LEU A 451 -22.60 -8.45 7.04
C LEU A 451 -23.03 -7.15 6.37
N ILE A 452 -23.30 -7.14 5.06
CA ILE A 452 -23.73 -5.93 4.33
C ILE A 452 -25.09 -5.43 4.85
N ILE A 453 -26.06 -6.34 5.04
CA ILE A 453 -27.36 -5.99 5.62
C ILE A 453 -27.18 -5.45 7.04
N GLY A 454 -26.32 -6.09 7.85
CA GLY A 454 -25.97 -5.61 9.18
C GLY A 454 -25.44 -4.17 9.16
N LEU A 455 -24.44 -3.88 8.31
CA LEU A 455 -23.88 -2.55 8.11
C LEU A 455 -24.95 -1.54 7.67
N PHE A 456 -25.84 -1.93 6.75
CA PHE A 456 -26.93 -1.09 6.30
C PHE A 456 -27.94 -0.76 7.41
N LEU A 457 -28.24 -1.72 8.29
CA LEU A 457 -29.16 -1.54 9.42
C LEU A 457 -28.57 -0.68 10.53
N ILE A 458 -27.26 -0.81 10.80
CA ILE A 458 -26.59 0.00 11.82
C ILE A 458 -26.14 1.37 11.30
N ARG A 459 -26.36 1.70 10.02
CA ARG A 459 -25.88 2.97 9.44
C ARG A 459 -26.30 4.21 10.24
N SER A 460 -27.46 4.18 10.90
CA SER A 460 -27.97 5.29 11.71
C SER A 460 -27.28 5.44 13.07
N SER A 461 -26.40 4.52 13.46
CA SER A 461 -25.59 4.66 14.67
C SER A 461 -24.30 5.46 14.45
N PHE A 462 -23.97 5.81 13.20
CA PHE A 462 -22.85 6.69 12.88
C PHE A 462 -23.34 8.14 12.77
N ASP A 463 -22.54 9.08 13.27
CA ASP A 463 -22.78 10.53 13.18
C ASP A 463 -22.40 11.09 11.80
N PHE A 464 -21.45 10.45 11.10
CA PHE A 464 -20.86 10.90 9.83
C PHE A 464 -20.11 12.24 9.94
N GLU A 465 -19.67 12.59 11.16
CA GLU A 465 -18.91 13.81 11.42
C GLU A 465 -17.41 13.58 11.22
N GLY A 466 -16.75 14.51 10.54
CA GLY A 466 -15.32 14.46 10.22
C GLY A 466 -14.49 15.38 11.12
N GLN A 467 -13.17 15.13 11.16
CA GLN A 467 -12.24 15.87 12.02
C GLN A 467 -12.21 17.39 11.75
N LEU A 468 -12.46 17.81 10.51
CA LEU A 468 -12.40 19.22 10.09
C LEU A 468 -13.75 19.95 10.22
N ASP A 469 -14.84 19.24 10.52
CA ASP A 469 -16.19 19.80 10.45
C ASP A 469 -16.39 20.95 11.42
N ASP A 470 -15.90 20.83 12.66
CA ASP A 470 -15.98 21.90 13.67
C ASP A 470 -15.21 23.15 13.22
N GLN A 471 -14.04 22.97 12.60
CA GLN A 471 -13.24 24.08 12.09
C GLN A 471 -13.94 24.76 10.92
N LEU A 472 -14.52 24.00 9.99
CA LEU A 472 -15.28 24.54 8.86
C LEU A 472 -16.55 25.24 9.33
N LEU A 473 -17.27 24.67 10.29
CA LEU A 473 -18.44 25.27 10.90
C LEU A 473 -18.09 26.62 11.51
N GLN A 474 -17.01 26.71 12.29
CA GLN A 474 -16.54 27.97 12.88
C GLN A 474 -16.10 28.97 11.82
N MET A 475 -15.34 28.54 10.81
CA MET A 475 -14.86 29.39 9.72
C MET A 475 -16.02 30.01 8.93
N PHE A 476 -17.00 29.20 8.56
CA PHE A 476 -18.15 29.63 7.77
C PHE A 476 -19.19 30.41 8.58
N SER A 477 -19.32 30.14 9.87
CA SER A 477 -20.22 30.89 10.76
C SER A 477 -19.72 32.30 11.09
N GLN A 478 -18.48 32.64 10.73
CA GLN A 478 -17.95 34.01 10.81
C GLN A 478 -18.40 34.91 9.66
N GLY A 479 -19.03 34.34 8.63
CA GLY A 479 -19.62 35.09 7.52
C GLY A 479 -20.85 35.91 7.93
N GLN A 480 -21.44 36.63 6.96
CA GLN A 480 -22.65 37.43 7.20
C GLN A 480 -23.86 36.57 7.59
N ASP A 481 -23.97 35.38 7.02
CA ASP A 481 -25.03 34.42 7.32
C ASP A 481 -24.48 33.28 8.20
N LYS A 482 -24.90 33.29 9.47
CA LYS A 482 -24.49 32.26 10.44
C LYS A 482 -25.11 30.89 10.15
N ALA A 483 -26.22 30.82 9.42
CA ALA A 483 -26.88 29.55 9.08
C ALA A 483 -26.19 28.82 7.93
N PHE A 484 -25.33 29.50 7.17
CA PHE A 484 -24.57 28.90 6.08
C PHE A 484 -23.67 27.77 6.58
N GLY A 485 -22.95 27.98 7.68
CA GLY A 485 -22.05 26.97 8.26
C GLY A 485 -22.78 25.69 8.62
N THR A 486 -23.93 25.78 9.30
CA THR A 486 -24.74 24.60 9.66
C THR A 486 -25.31 23.91 8.42
N GLY A 487 -25.85 24.68 7.46
CA GLY A 487 -26.41 24.10 6.22
C GLY A 487 -25.36 23.40 5.36
N PHE A 488 -24.14 23.93 5.33
CA PHE A 488 -23.01 23.30 4.65
C PHE A 488 -22.62 21.95 5.29
N ILE A 489 -22.49 21.91 6.61
CA ILE A 489 -22.15 20.66 7.34
C ILE A 489 -23.25 19.62 7.16
N ASP A 490 -24.54 20.02 7.25
CA ASP A 490 -25.66 19.12 6.99
C ASP A 490 -25.60 18.52 5.59
N ALA A 491 -25.32 19.35 4.57
CA ALA A 491 -25.15 18.89 3.20
C ALA A 491 -23.97 17.91 3.04
N LEU A 492 -22.84 18.20 3.69
CA LEU A 492 -21.66 17.33 3.67
C LEU A 492 -21.93 15.97 4.35
N ILE A 493 -22.66 15.96 5.46
CA ILE A 493 -23.12 14.74 6.14
C ILE A 493 -24.03 13.91 5.23
N GLU A 494 -24.94 14.54 4.49
CA GLU A 494 -25.80 13.83 3.54
C GLU A 494 -25.01 13.19 2.39
N ASP A 495 -23.96 13.85 1.89
CA ASP A 495 -23.05 13.24 0.92
C ASP A 495 -22.33 12.01 1.48
N ARG A 496 -21.85 12.08 2.73
CA ARG A 496 -21.21 10.93 3.40
C ARG A 496 -22.17 9.76 3.60
N LYS A 497 -23.42 10.01 4.01
CA LYS A 497 -24.47 8.99 4.11
C LYS A 497 -24.79 8.36 2.76
N SER A 498 -24.83 9.18 1.70
CA SER A 498 -25.07 8.73 0.32
C SER A 498 -23.95 7.79 -0.15
N LEU A 499 -22.68 8.18 0.05
CA LEU A 499 -21.51 7.37 -0.27
C LEU A 499 -21.51 6.02 0.47
N TYR A 500 -21.80 6.05 1.78
CA TYR A 500 -21.91 4.85 2.61
C TYR A 500 -22.95 3.86 2.04
N ALA A 501 -24.16 4.35 1.73
CA ALA A 501 -25.23 3.51 1.21
C ALA A 501 -24.90 2.99 -0.20
N ALA A 502 -24.36 3.85 -1.07
CA ALA A 502 -24.02 3.50 -2.44
C ALA A 502 -22.98 2.37 -2.50
N ASP A 503 -21.93 2.44 -1.68
CA ASP A 503 -20.86 1.44 -1.71
C ASP A 503 -21.28 0.11 -1.06
N LEU A 504 -22.18 0.12 -0.07
CA LEU A 504 -22.80 -1.12 0.42
C LEU A 504 -23.66 -1.80 -0.65
N LEU A 505 -24.48 -1.04 -1.37
CA LEU A 505 -25.31 -1.56 -2.46
C LEU A 505 -24.45 -2.11 -3.60
N ARG A 506 -23.41 -1.37 -3.99
CA ARG A 506 -22.41 -1.80 -4.97
C ARG A 506 -21.76 -3.13 -4.54
N SER A 507 -21.35 -3.21 -3.28
CA SER A 507 -20.73 -4.42 -2.73
C SER A 507 -21.67 -5.62 -2.76
N GLY A 508 -22.94 -5.42 -2.38
CA GLY A 508 -23.99 -6.43 -2.47
C GLY A 508 -24.25 -6.90 -3.90
N PHE A 509 -24.24 -5.98 -4.86
CA PHE A 509 -24.41 -6.28 -6.29
C PHE A 509 -23.29 -7.17 -6.83
N PHE A 510 -22.03 -6.86 -6.52
CA PHE A 510 -20.89 -7.69 -6.93
C PHE A 510 -20.95 -9.11 -6.35
N ILE A 511 -21.32 -9.25 -5.07
CA ILE A 511 -21.51 -10.57 -4.46
C ILE A 511 -22.64 -11.32 -5.14
N LEU A 512 -23.76 -10.65 -5.46
CA LEU A 512 -24.89 -11.27 -6.14
C LEU A 512 -24.47 -11.86 -7.48
N ILE A 513 -23.68 -11.13 -8.27
CA ILE A 513 -23.14 -11.62 -9.55
C ILE A 513 -22.24 -12.83 -9.33
N VAL A 514 -21.25 -12.74 -8.45
CA VAL A 514 -20.27 -13.81 -8.25
C VAL A 514 -20.92 -15.06 -7.67
N ALA A 515 -21.80 -14.90 -6.67
CA ALA A 515 -22.57 -16.01 -6.11
C ALA A 515 -23.49 -16.64 -7.16
N GLY A 516 -24.13 -15.84 -8.02
CA GLY A 516 -24.95 -16.31 -9.14
C GLY A 516 -24.16 -17.11 -10.16
N VAL A 517 -22.97 -16.62 -10.57
CA VAL A 517 -22.07 -17.32 -11.50
C VAL A 517 -21.58 -18.65 -10.92
N LEU A 518 -21.16 -18.68 -9.65
CA LEU A 518 -20.75 -19.90 -8.97
C LEU A 518 -21.94 -20.87 -8.78
N TRP A 519 -23.14 -20.37 -8.52
CA TRP A 519 -24.34 -21.18 -8.43
C TRP A 519 -24.71 -21.83 -9.76
N LEU A 520 -24.64 -21.08 -10.87
CA LEU A 520 -24.86 -21.63 -12.22
C LEU A 520 -23.84 -22.75 -12.54
N PHE A 521 -22.59 -22.60 -12.10
CA PHE A 521 -21.60 -23.68 -12.18
C PHE A 521 -22.03 -24.92 -11.37
N VAL A 522 -22.45 -24.75 -10.11
CA VAL A 522 -22.95 -25.86 -9.26
C VAL A 522 -24.17 -26.55 -9.90
N LYS A 523 -24.99 -25.81 -10.65
CA LYS A 523 -26.12 -26.35 -11.41
C LYS A 523 -25.73 -26.93 -12.78
N ASN A 524 -24.43 -27.08 -13.05
CA ASN A 524 -23.87 -27.57 -14.32
C ASN A 524 -24.36 -26.77 -15.54
N LYS A 525 -24.67 -25.48 -15.37
CA LYS A 525 -25.09 -24.57 -16.46
C LYS A 525 -23.92 -23.82 -17.10
N LEU A 526 -22.77 -23.76 -16.42
CA LEU A 526 -21.55 -23.13 -16.92
C LEU A 526 -20.38 -24.11 -16.84
N ALA A 527 -19.51 -24.05 -17.84
CA ALA A 527 -18.24 -24.76 -17.82
C ALA A 527 -17.25 -24.09 -16.87
N GLN A 528 -16.37 -24.89 -16.26
CA GLN A 528 -15.40 -24.42 -15.27
C GLN A 528 -14.55 -23.23 -15.76
N ASN A 529 -13.97 -23.31 -16.96
CA ASN A 529 -13.12 -22.23 -17.48
C ASN A 529 -13.91 -20.94 -17.70
N THR A 530 -15.14 -21.03 -18.20
CA THR A 530 -16.05 -19.89 -18.36
C THR A 530 -16.37 -19.27 -17.00
N THR A 531 -16.69 -20.07 -15.99
CA THR A 531 -16.92 -19.61 -14.61
C THR A 531 -15.69 -18.90 -14.05
N ILE A 532 -14.49 -19.46 -14.26
CA ILE A 532 -13.24 -18.86 -13.79
C ILE A 532 -13.02 -17.48 -14.40
N ILE A 533 -13.20 -17.36 -15.73
CA ILE A 533 -13.04 -16.10 -16.46
C ILE A 533 -14.08 -15.07 -16.01
N LEU A 534 -15.36 -15.45 -15.90
CA LEU A 534 -16.42 -14.53 -15.48
C LEU A 534 -16.16 -13.99 -14.07
N VAL A 535 -15.85 -14.85 -13.09
CA VAL A 535 -15.54 -14.40 -11.73
C VAL A 535 -14.27 -13.56 -11.71
N GLY A 536 -13.25 -13.93 -12.47
CA GLY A 536 -12.01 -13.18 -12.60
C GLY A 536 -12.21 -11.77 -13.18
N LEU A 537 -13.05 -11.62 -14.21
CA LEU A 537 -13.41 -10.33 -14.79
C LEU A 537 -14.22 -9.46 -13.83
N VAL A 538 -15.19 -10.05 -13.11
CA VAL A 538 -15.98 -9.33 -12.11
C VAL A 538 -15.10 -8.86 -10.95
N MET A 539 -14.16 -9.69 -10.50
CA MET A 539 -13.16 -9.34 -9.48
C MET A 539 -12.26 -8.19 -9.93
N LEU A 540 -11.77 -8.23 -11.17
CA LEU A 540 -10.95 -7.16 -11.73
C LEU A 540 -11.75 -5.86 -11.87
N PHE A 541 -12.99 -5.94 -12.34
CA PHE A 541 -13.85 -4.78 -12.53
C PHE A 541 -14.19 -4.09 -11.20
N ASP A 542 -14.44 -4.87 -10.15
CA ASP A 542 -14.69 -4.36 -8.78
C ASP A 542 -13.55 -3.48 -8.26
N LEU A 543 -12.31 -3.91 -8.47
CA LEU A 543 -11.10 -3.19 -8.07
C LEU A 543 -10.80 -1.99 -8.97
N VAL A 544 -10.66 -2.23 -10.28
CA VAL A 544 -10.23 -1.20 -11.25
C VAL A 544 -11.20 -0.01 -11.30
N LEU A 545 -12.49 -0.22 -11.04
CA LEU A 545 -13.47 0.88 -10.93
C LEU A 545 -13.18 1.82 -9.77
N VAL A 546 -12.67 1.30 -8.64
CA VAL A 546 -12.26 2.13 -7.50
C VAL A 546 -10.97 2.83 -7.80
N ASP A 547 -9.99 2.08 -8.31
CA ASP A 547 -8.64 2.59 -8.53
C ASP A 547 -8.62 3.79 -9.48
N LYS A 548 -9.46 3.76 -10.52
CA LYS A 548 -9.60 4.84 -11.49
C LYS A 548 -10.13 6.16 -10.91
N ASN A 549 -10.71 6.16 -9.72
CA ASN A 549 -11.12 7.40 -9.06
C ASN A 549 -9.94 8.10 -8.36
N TYR A 550 -8.80 7.42 -8.20
CA TYR A 550 -7.67 7.90 -7.41
C TYR A 550 -6.36 7.97 -8.20
N VAL A 551 -6.16 7.06 -9.15
CA VAL A 551 -5.01 7.06 -10.06
C VAL A 551 -5.52 6.90 -11.48
N ASP A 552 -5.62 8.03 -12.19
CA ASP A 552 -6.11 8.09 -13.56
C ASP A 552 -5.05 8.62 -14.54
N ALA A 553 -5.46 8.82 -15.79
CA ALA A 553 -4.59 9.30 -16.84
C ALA A 553 -4.25 10.79 -16.72
N ASP A 554 -5.02 11.56 -15.96
CA ASP A 554 -4.83 13.01 -15.82
C ASP A 554 -3.69 13.32 -14.84
N ALA A 555 -3.34 12.38 -13.98
CA ALA A 555 -2.12 12.42 -13.17
C ALA A 555 -0.81 12.36 -14.00
N PHE A 556 -0.88 12.06 -15.30
CA PHE A 556 0.29 11.96 -16.17
C PHE A 556 0.58 13.26 -16.91
N VAL A 557 1.73 13.84 -16.60
CA VAL A 557 2.24 15.10 -17.16
C VAL A 557 3.39 14.84 -18.14
N SER A 558 3.88 15.91 -18.78
CA SER A 558 5.04 15.78 -19.66
C SER A 558 6.29 15.37 -18.87
N LYS A 559 7.18 14.60 -19.48
CA LYS A 559 8.45 14.18 -18.86
C LYS A 559 9.26 15.37 -18.31
N ARG A 560 9.22 16.52 -19.00
CA ARG A 560 9.91 17.74 -18.59
C ARG A 560 9.38 18.31 -17.27
N GLU A 561 8.06 18.26 -17.05
CA GLU A 561 7.44 18.74 -15.81
C GLU A 561 7.84 17.88 -14.61
N VAL A 562 8.06 16.57 -14.81
CA VAL A 562 8.55 15.67 -13.76
C VAL A 562 10.05 15.88 -13.48
N GLU A 563 10.88 16.06 -14.53
CA GLU A 563 12.33 16.25 -14.38
C GLU A 563 12.71 17.63 -13.82
N VAL A 564 11.87 18.64 -14.04
CA VAL A 564 12.05 20.02 -13.54
C VAL A 564 10.78 20.46 -12.80
N PRO A 565 10.54 19.91 -11.60
CA PRO A 565 9.27 20.11 -10.91
C PRO A 565 9.18 21.46 -10.18
N PHE A 566 10.31 22.14 -9.98
CA PHE A 566 10.37 23.43 -9.32
C PHE A 566 10.75 24.52 -10.32
N GLN A 567 10.10 25.67 -10.19
CA GLN A 567 10.42 26.88 -10.94
C GLN A 567 11.14 27.88 -10.03
N GLU A 568 12.14 28.56 -10.58
CA GLU A 568 12.84 29.65 -9.90
C GLU A 568 11.88 30.82 -9.64
N THR A 569 11.96 31.37 -8.44
CA THR A 569 11.28 32.61 -8.07
C THR A 569 12.23 33.79 -8.20
N PRO A 570 11.72 35.04 -8.23
CA PRO A 570 12.59 36.23 -8.18
C PRO A 570 13.54 36.25 -6.98
N ALA A 571 13.13 35.66 -5.84
CA ALA A 571 13.98 35.54 -4.66
C ALA A 571 15.16 34.57 -4.92
N ASP A 572 14.92 33.45 -5.59
CA ASP A 572 15.98 32.50 -5.93
C ASP A 572 17.03 33.14 -6.82
N VAL A 573 16.59 33.87 -7.85
CA VAL A 573 17.48 34.59 -8.78
C VAL A 573 18.35 35.60 -8.03
N GLN A 574 17.79 36.30 -7.03
CA GLN A 574 18.53 37.26 -6.22
C GLN A 574 19.55 36.57 -5.30
N ILE A 575 19.18 35.42 -4.70
CA ILE A 575 20.06 34.65 -3.82
C ILE A 575 21.23 34.04 -4.60
N LEU A 576 21.00 33.55 -5.84
CA LEU A 576 22.03 32.97 -6.70
C LEU A 576 23.13 33.96 -7.10
N GLN A 577 22.93 35.27 -6.91
CA GLN A 577 23.97 36.29 -7.10
C GLN A 577 25.00 36.31 -5.96
N ASP A 578 24.67 35.75 -4.80
CA ASP A 578 25.61 35.63 -3.67
C ASP A 578 26.63 34.51 -3.95
N THR A 579 27.89 34.90 -4.05
CA THR A 579 29.01 33.97 -4.31
C THR A 579 29.65 33.43 -3.03
N THR A 580 29.18 33.86 -1.86
CA THR A 580 29.67 33.40 -0.56
C THR A 580 29.06 32.04 -0.18
N HIS A 581 29.50 31.45 0.94
CA HIS A 581 28.86 30.27 1.48
C HIS A 581 27.63 30.66 2.30
N TYR A 582 26.44 30.42 1.75
CA TYR A 582 25.17 30.76 2.39
C TYR A 582 24.30 29.53 2.69
N ARG A 583 23.24 29.75 3.47
CA ARG A 583 22.17 28.79 3.75
C ARG A 583 20.81 29.45 3.58
N VAL A 584 19.87 28.76 2.94
CA VAL A 584 18.52 29.28 2.67
C VAL A 584 17.51 28.61 3.57
N PHE A 585 16.64 29.43 4.17
CA PHE A 585 15.46 28.98 4.90
C PHE A 585 14.20 29.40 4.14
N GLU A 586 13.47 28.43 3.61
CA GLU A 586 12.16 28.65 2.98
C GLU A 586 11.07 28.61 4.06
N VAL A 587 10.50 29.77 4.36
CA VAL A 587 9.50 29.94 5.43
C VAL A 587 8.26 29.08 5.15
N ASP A 588 7.73 29.14 3.93
CA ASP A 588 6.53 28.40 3.51
C ASP A 588 6.72 26.87 3.60
N GLY A 589 7.96 26.41 3.44
CA GLY A 589 8.33 25.00 3.51
C GLY A 589 8.45 24.45 4.92
N ASN A 590 8.50 25.30 5.95
CA ASN A 590 8.60 24.93 7.37
C ASN A 590 9.57 23.76 7.66
N LEU A 591 10.79 23.85 7.13
CA LEU A 591 11.86 22.83 7.17
C LEU A 591 11.56 21.49 6.48
N SER A 592 10.36 21.29 5.93
CA SER A 592 9.84 20.03 5.37
C SER A 592 9.65 20.07 3.84
N SER A 593 10.23 21.06 3.16
CA SER A 593 10.19 21.23 1.70
C SER A 593 11.57 21.00 1.09
N ALA A 594 11.61 20.28 -0.03
CA ALA A 594 12.82 20.10 -0.82
C ALA A 594 12.99 21.16 -1.92
N ARG A 595 12.03 22.08 -2.12
CA ARG A 595 12.09 23.08 -3.20
C ARG A 595 13.37 23.92 -3.10
N ALA A 596 13.65 24.49 -1.94
CA ALA A 596 14.86 25.27 -1.74
C ALA A 596 16.15 24.45 -1.98
N SER A 597 16.13 23.14 -1.68
CA SER A 597 17.26 22.23 -1.90
C SER A 597 17.56 21.99 -3.39
N TYR A 598 16.58 22.24 -4.27
CA TYR A 598 16.77 22.11 -5.72
C TYR A 598 17.64 23.24 -6.29
N PHE A 599 17.57 24.44 -5.71
CA PHE A 599 18.29 25.63 -6.20
C PHE A 599 19.45 26.05 -5.29
N HIS A 600 19.38 25.75 -4.00
CA HIS A 600 20.23 26.35 -2.97
C HIS A 600 20.69 25.35 -1.91
N LYS A 601 21.58 25.83 -1.03
CA LYS A 601 21.98 25.16 0.21
C LYS A 601 20.91 25.35 1.29
N SER A 602 19.88 24.52 1.30
CA SER A 602 18.76 24.62 2.24
C SER A 602 19.13 24.20 3.67
N ILE A 603 18.54 24.88 4.66
CA ILE A 603 18.54 24.45 6.07
C ILE A 603 17.47 23.36 6.31
N GLY A 604 16.39 23.38 5.52
CA GLY A 604 15.36 22.35 5.53
C GLY A 604 15.60 21.27 4.49
N GLY A 605 14.64 20.39 4.33
CA GLY A 605 14.62 19.35 3.31
C GLY A 605 13.34 18.54 3.41
N TYR A 606 13.28 17.42 2.68
CA TYR A 606 12.18 16.48 2.79
C TYR A 606 12.73 15.10 3.17
N SER A 607 12.06 14.45 4.12
CA SER A 607 12.33 13.07 4.53
C SER A 607 10.99 12.39 4.82
N ALA A 608 10.71 11.29 4.11
CA ALA A 608 9.51 10.47 4.29
C ALA A 608 9.84 9.09 4.89
#